data_AF-F2Z9D1-F1
#
_entry.id   AF-F2Z9D1-F1
#
_cell.length_a   1.000
_cell.length_b   1.000
_cell.length_c   1.000
_cell.angle_alpha   90.00
_cell.angle_beta   90.00
_cell.angle_gamma   90.00
#
_symmetry.space_group_name_H-M   'P 1'
#
loop_
_entity.id
_entity.type
_entity.pdbx_description
1 polymer ?
#
loop_
_entity_poly.entity_id
_entity_poly.type
_entity_poly.pdbx_seq_one_letter_code
_entity_poly.pdbx_strand_id
1 'polypeptide(L)'
;ESRPFIGGKVGSYVDRCGNHIEMGLHVFFGCYNNLFRLMKKVGADKNLLVKEHTHTFVNKGGEIGELDFRFLVGAPLHGIRAFLTTNQLQTYDKARNALALAQSPVVRALIDPNGALQEIRDLDSISFSDWFLSKGGTRSSIQKMWDPVAYALGFIDCDNISARCML
;
A
#
# COMPACT_ATOMS: atom_id res chain seq x y z
N GLU A 1 15.47 -25.13 7.52
CA GLU A 1 15.65 -24.80 6.10
C GLU A 1 15.69 -26.12 5.33
N SER A 2 14.88 -26.28 4.29
CA SER A 2 14.80 -27.50 3.47
C SER A 2 15.52 -27.37 2.14
N ARG A 3 15.83 -26.14 1.70
CA ARG A 3 16.59 -25.84 0.49
C ARG A 3 18.07 -25.62 0.83
N PRO A 4 19.00 -25.70 -0.14
CA PRO A 4 20.41 -25.40 0.11
C PRO A 4 20.71 -23.90 0.29
N PHE A 5 19.69 -23.05 0.38
CA PHE A 5 19.80 -21.60 0.55
C PHE A 5 18.78 -21.10 1.57
N ILE A 6 19.09 -20.00 2.23
CA ILE A 6 18.29 -19.41 3.31
C ILE A 6 17.33 -18.33 2.79
N GLY A 7 16.30 -18.04 3.58
CA GLY A 7 15.43 -16.87 3.39
C GLY A 7 14.05 -17.18 2.80
N GLY A 8 13.81 -18.38 2.29
CA GLY A 8 12.48 -18.76 1.78
C GLY A 8 11.98 -17.80 0.70
N LYS A 9 10.86 -17.09 0.96
CA LYS A 9 10.28 -16.09 0.03
C LYS A 9 11.18 -14.86 -0.19
N VAL A 10 12.05 -14.55 0.79
CA VAL A 10 13.00 -13.43 0.71
C VAL A 10 14.41 -13.89 0.30
N GLY A 11 14.56 -15.12 -0.20
CA GLY A 11 15.85 -15.66 -0.62
C GLY A 11 16.41 -14.97 -1.85
N SER A 12 17.74 -14.94 -1.95
CA SER A 12 18.49 -14.51 -3.12
C SER A 12 19.69 -15.42 -3.37
N TYR A 13 20.15 -15.50 -4.61
CA TYR A 13 21.32 -16.28 -5.01
C TYR A 13 22.11 -15.57 -6.11
N VAL A 14 23.36 -15.97 -6.31
CA VAL A 14 24.22 -15.42 -7.36
C VAL A 14 24.26 -16.41 -8.53
N ASP A 15 23.98 -15.94 -9.73
CA ASP A 15 24.05 -16.77 -10.95
C ASP A 15 25.51 -17.01 -11.40
N ARG A 16 25.70 -17.78 -12.48
CA ARG A 16 27.04 -18.10 -13.02
C ARG A 16 27.80 -16.88 -13.54
N CYS A 17 27.08 -15.78 -13.83
CA CYS A 17 27.63 -14.55 -14.35
C CYS A 17 27.93 -13.53 -13.23
N GLY A 18 27.66 -13.87 -11.97
CA GLY A 18 27.86 -12.99 -10.83
C GLY A 18 26.69 -12.04 -10.55
N ASN A 19 25.53 -12.22 -11.19
CA ASN A 19 24.36 -11.40 -10.93
C ASN A 19 23.60 -11.89 -9.70
N HIS A 20 23.15 -10.97 -8.86
CA HIS A 20 22.24 -11.28 -7.76
C HIS A 20 20.81 -11.44 -8.30
N ILE A 21 20.21 -12.61 -8.06
CA ILE A 21 18.83 -12.93 -8.40
C ILE A 21 18.03 -13.06 -7.11
N GLU A 22 16.93 -12.33 -7.02
CA GLU A 22 16.01 -12.34 -5.88
C GLU A 22 14.74 -13.12 -6.22
N MET A 23 14.16 -13.80 -5.23
CA MET A 23 12.89 -14.51 -5.41
C MET A 23 11.68 -13.57 -5.62
N GLY A 24 11.81 -12.30 -5.22
CA GLY A 24 10.77 -11.30 -5.37
C GLY A 24 11.27 -9.93 -4.93
N LEU A 25 10.61 -8.88 -5.42
CA LEU A 25 10.90 -7.51 -5.02
C LEU A 25 10.26 -7.24 -3.65
N HIS A 26 11.08 -6.84 -2.68
CA HIS A 26 10.61 -6.57 -1.32
C HIS A 26 10.75 -5.09 -0.98
N VAL A 27 9.66 -4.51 -0.46
CA VAL A 27 9.61 -3.12 0.03
C VAL A 27 9.28 -3.15 1.52
N PHE A 28 10.02 -2.37 2.31
CA PHE A 28 9.79 -2.25 3.75
C PHE A 28 9.13 -0.92 4.08
N PHE A 29 8.05 -0.97 4.87
CA PHE A 29 7.29 0.22 5.27
C PHE A 29 7.69 0.72 6.66
N GLY A 30 7.55 2.02 6.88
CA GLY A 30 7.87 2.69 8.15
C GLY A 30 7.11 2.12 9.37
N CYS A 31 5.95 1.51 9.15
CA CYS A 31 5.12 0.92 10.20
C CYS A 31 5.62 -0.46 10.70
N TYR A 32 6.67 -1.04 10.11
CA TYR A 32 7.19 -2.36 10.46
C TYR A 32 8.11 -2.34 11.68
N ASN A 33 7.58 -1.91 12.83
CA ASN A 33 8.31 -1.71 14.08
C ASN A 33 9.11 -2.96 14.53
N ASN A 34 8.52 -4.15 14.40
CA ASN A 34 9.18 -5.40 14.78
C ASN A 34 10.38 -5.73 13.89
N LEU A 35 10.27 -5.45 12.58
CA LEU A 35 11.36 -5.66 11.63
C LEU A 35 12.54 -4.72 11.94
N PHE A 36 12.28 -3.44 12.13
CA PHE A 36 13.36 -2.48 12.42
C PHE A 36 14.05 -2.75 13.77
N ARG A 37 13.30 -3.20 14.78
CA ARG A 37 13.89 -3.68 16.04
C ARG A 37 14.82 -4.87 15.82
N LEU A 38 14.43 -5.82 14.96
CA LEU A 38 15.26 -6.96 14.62
C LEU A 38 16.51 -6.54 13.84
N MET A 39 16.36 -5.70 12.81
CA MET A 39 17.49 -5.20 12.01
C MET A 39 18.52 -4.48 12.88
N LYS A 40 18.07 -3.63 13.81
CA LYS A 40 18.96 -2.97 14.76
C LYS A 40 19.68 -3.97 15.68
N LYS A 41 18.98 -5.01 16.15
CA LYS A 41 19.57 -6.04 17.02
C LYS A 41 20.69 -6.83 16.33
N VAL A 42 20.60 -7.04 15.02
CA VAL A 42 21.60 -7.77 14.23
C VAL A 42 22.61 -6.86 13.51
N GLY A 43 22.52 -5.53 13.70
CA GLY A 43 23.42 -4.55 13.06
C GLY A 43 23.19 -4.35 11.57
N ALA A 44 21.99 -4.66 11.05
CA ALA A 44 21.62 -4.53 9.64
C ALA A 44 20.83 -3.25 9.32
N ASP A 45 20.63 -2.35 10.29
CA ASP A 45 19.88 -1.11 10.15
C ASP A 45 20.45 -0.18 9.07
N LYS A 46 21.78 -0.16 8.90
CA LYS A 46 22.47 0.63 7.87
C LYS A 46 22.25 0.14 6.44
N ASN A 47 21.72 -1.07 6.25
CA ASN A 47 21.48 -1.64 4.93
C ASN A 47 20.13 -1.19 4.34
N LEU A 48 19.28 -0.51 5.13
CA LEU A 48 18.00 -0.01 4.67
C LEU A 48 18.18 1.28 3.87
N LEU A 49 17.81 1.24 2.59
CA LEU A 49 17.84 2.40 1.70
C LEU A 49 16.47 3.09 1.71
N VAL A 50 16.31 4.09 2.56
CA VAL A 50 15.07 4.88 2.63
C VAL A 50 14.89 5.67 1.32
N LYS A 51 13.68 5.60 0.77
CA LYS A 51 13.27 6.34 -0.43
C LYS A 51 12.40 7.53 -0.07
N GLU A 52 12.20 8.41 -1.04
CA GLU A 52 11.26 9.52 -0.88
C GLU A 52 9.85 9.01 -0.59
N HIS A 53 9.08 9.78 0.19
CA HIS A 53 7.73 9.40 0.59
C HIS A 53 6.70 9.75 -0.50
N THR A 54 6.87 9.13 -1.66
CA THR A 54 6.04 9.31 -2.86
C THR A 54 5.59 7.95 -3.39
N HIS A 55 4.36 7.88 -3.89
CA HIS A 55 3.89 6.74 -4.68
C HIS A 55 3.73 7.18 -6.13
N THR A 56 4.47 6.52 -7.01
CA THR A 56 4.53 6.85 -8.43
C THR A 56 3.82 5.76 -9.25
N PHE A 57 2.94 6.20 -10.14
CA PHE A 57 2.16 5.37 -11.05
C PHE A 57 2.63 5.65 -12.48
N VAL A 58 2.95 4.61 -13.24
CA VAL A 58 3.29 4.72 -14.66
C VAL A 58 2.06 4.32 -15.47
N ASN A 59 1.41 5.31 -16.09
CA ASN A 59 0.22 5.10 -16.89
C ASN A 59 0.58 4.73 -18.34
N LYS A 60 -0.41 4.26 -19.10
CA LYS A 60 -0.26 3.98 -20.54
C LYS A 60 0.28 5.21 -21.26
N GLY A 61 1.28 5.01 -22.12
CA GLY A 61 1.99 6.12 -22.78
C GLY A 61 3.16 6.69 -21.98
N GLY A 62 3.44 6.16 -20.78
CA GLY A 62 4.56 6.60 -19.94
C GLY A 62 4.26 7.83 -19.09
N GLU A 63 3.00 8.28 -19.04
CA GLU A 63 2.58 9.40 -18.20
C GLU A 63 2.70 9.04 -16.72
N ILE A 64 3.36 9.90 -15.96
CA ILE A 64 3.62 9.67 -14.54
C ILE A 64 2.54 10.35 -13.70
N GLY A 65 1.82 9.55 -12.91
CA GLY A 65 0.95 10.03 -11.85
C GLY A 65 1.56 9.83 -10.47
N GLU A 66 1.30 10.72 -9.51
CA GLU A 66 1.93 10.67 -8.20
C GLU A 66 0.96 10.95 -7.06
N LEU A 67 1.17 10.26 -5.93
CA LEU A 67 0.68 10.63 -4.61
C LEU A 67 1.88 11.04 -3.77
N ASP A 68 2.01 12.35 -3.54
CA ASP A 68 3.12 12.93 -2.79
C ASP A 68 2.74 13.13 -1.32
N PHE A 69 3.36 12.33 -0.43
CA PHE A 69 3.13 12.38 1.02
C PHE A 69 4.22 13.17 1.77
N ARG A 70 5.13 13.88 1.07
CA ARG A 70 6.26 14.63 1.66
C ARG A 70 5.87 15.95 2.35
N PHE A 71 4.64 16.08 2.85
CA PHE A 71 4.19 17.31 3.51
C PHE A 71 4.80 17.45 4.92
N LEU A 72 4.85 18.68 5.47
CA LEU A 72 5.53 18.96 6.75
C LEU A 72 4.68 18.63 7.99
N VAL A 73 3.38 18.38 7.83
CA VAL A 73 2.42 18.22 8.95
C VAL A 73 1.89 16.80 9.01
N GLY A 74 2.29 16.00 10.00
CA GLY A 74 2.06 14.55 10.12
C GLY A 74 0.67 13.98 9.74
N ALA A 75 0.56 12.65 9.65
CA ALA A 75 -0.71 11.98 9.40
C ALA A 75 -1.81 12.46 10.38
N PRO A 76 -3.05 12.70 9.92
CA PRO A 76 -3.62 12.35 8.61
C PRO A 76 -3.50 13.43 7.52
N LEU A 77 -2.96 14.62 7.82
CA LEU A 77 -2.99 15.79 6.93
C LEU A 77 -2.12 15.59 5.66
N HIS A 78 -1.04 14.80 5.74
CA HIS A 78 -0.25 14.35 4.60
C HIS A 78 -1.10 13.65 3.53
N GLY A 79 -1.92 12.68 3.95
CA GLY A 79 -2.69 11.85 3.05
C GLY A 79 -3.77 12.65 2.33
N ILE A 80 -4.50 13.51 3.07
CA ILE A 80 -5.54 14.37 2.49
C ILE A 80 -4.96 15.28 1.41
N ARG A 81 -3.80 15.91 1.67
CA ARG A 81 -3.14 16.75 0.66
C ARG A 81 -2.73 15.95 -0.57
N ALA A 82 -2.09 14.78 -0.38
CA ALA A 82 -1.64 13.93 -1.48
C ALA A 82 -2.80 13.56 -2.43
N PHE A 83 -3.96 13.18 -1.87
CA PHE A 83 -5.14 12.83 -2.66
C PHE A 83 -5.80 14.04 -3.35
N LEU A 84 -5.72 15.24 -2.77
CA LEU A 84 -6.24 16.44 -3.43
C LEU A 84 -5.34 16.87 -4.60
N THR A 85 -4.02 16.81 -4.41
CA THR A 85 -3.04 17.31 -5.39
C THR A 85 -2.63 16.28 -6.44
N THR A 86 -3.02 15.01 -6.29
CA THR A 86 -2.63 13.95 -7.25
C THR A 86 -3.07 14.26 -8.68
N ASN A 87 -2.24 13.95 -9.66
CA ASN A 87 -2.62 13.93 -11.08
C ASN A 87 -3.11 12.55 -11.54
N GLN A 88 -3.10 11.53 -10.67
CA GLN A 88 -3.47 10.15 -11.02
C GLN A 88 -4.98 9.97 -11.27
N LEU A 89 -5.80 10.80 -10.63
CA LEU A 89 -7.27 10.75 -10.72
C LEU A 89 -7.84 12.04 -11.29
N GLN A 90 -8.93 11.94 -12.05
CA GLN A 90 -9.72 13.09 -12.47
C GLN A 90 -10.47 13.72 -11.29
N THR A 91 -10.84 14.99 -11.38
CA THR A 91 -11.47 15.75 -10.28
C THR A 91 -12.70 15.04 -9.70
N TYR A 92 -13.56 14.47 -10.55
CA TYR A 92 -14.73 13.70 -10.09
C TYR A 92 -14.32 12.47 -9.28
N ASP A 93 -13.40 11.66 -9.83
CA ASP A 93 -12.88 10.46 -9.18
C ASP A 93 -12.18 10.78 -7.85
N LYS A 94 -11.44 11.90 -7.77
CA LYS A 94 -10.83 12.37 -6.51
C LYS A 94 -11.88 12.63 -5.43
N ALA A 95 -12.96 13.33 -5.78
CA ALA A 95 -14.01 13.66 -4.83
C ALA A 95 -14.74 12.40 -4.33
N ARG A 96 -15.03 11.46 -5.24
CA ARG A 96 -15.67 10.18 -4.92
C ARG A 96 -14.75 9.27 -4.11
N ASN A 97 -13.45 9.24 -4.43
CA ASN A 97 -12.45 8.53 -3.65
C ASN A 97 -12.33 9.10 -2.23
N ALA A 98 -12.27 10.43 -2.09
CA ALA A 98 -12.24 11.09 -0.79
C ALA A 98 -13.49 10.78 0.05
N LEU A 99 -14.67 10.76 -0.57
CA LEU A 99 -15.92 10.38 0.09
C LEU A 99 -15.86 8.93 0.61
N ALA A 100 -15.41 7.99 -0.22
CA ALA A 100 -15.31 6.59 0.17
C ALA A 100 -14.30 6.39 1.32
N LEU A 101 -13.14 7.04 1.24
CA LEU A 101 -12.12 6.98 2.31
C LEU A 101 -12.57 7.68 3.59
N ALA A 102 -13.36 8.75 3.51
CA ALA A 102 -13.94 9.41 4.67
C ALA A 102 -14.91 8.50 5.45
N GLN A 103 -15.48 7.49 4.79
CA GLN A 103 -16.35 6.48 5.37
C GLN A 103 -15.60 5.19 5.74
N SER A 104 -14.26 5.20 5.68
CA SER A 104 -13.46 4.03 6.03
C SER A 104 -13.28 3.87 7.55
N PRO A 105 -13.05 2.63 8.01
CA PRO A 105 -12.71 2.38 9.41
C PRO A 105 -11.47 3.16 9.89
N VAL A 106 -10.59 3.58 8.97
CA VAL A 106 -9.41 4.41 9.29
C VAL A 106 -9.81 5.75 9.93
N VAL A 107 -10.91 6.36 9.48
CA VAL A 107 -11.42 7.60 10.09
C VAL A 107 -11.93 7.33 11.50
N ARG A 108 -12.65 6.22 11.69
CA ARG A 108 -13.10 5.78 13.02
C ARG A 108 -11.92 5.51 13.95
N ALA A 109 -10.82 4.96 13.44
CA ALA A 109 -9.63 4.66 14.22
C ALA A 109 -8.98 5.91 14.86
N LEU A 110 -9.30 7.12 14.39
CA LEU A 110 -8.85 8.38 14.99
C LEU A 110 -9.51 8.65 16.37
N ILE A 111 -10.67 8.06 16.65
CA ILE A 111 -11.47 8.31 17.86
C ILE A 111 -11.71 7.01 18.65
N ASP A 112 -11.98 5.91 17.93
CA ASP A 112 -12.26 4.58 18.49
C ASP A 112 -11.45 3.50 17.75
N PRO A 113 -10.16 3.32 18.11
CA PRO A 113 -9.29 2.32 17.49
C PRO A 113 -9.81 0.88 17.63
N ASN A 114 -10.41 0.54 18.78
CA ASN A 114 -10.89 -0.82 19.04
C ASN A 114 -12.11 -1.15 18.19
N GLY A 115 -13.07 -0.22 18.08
CA GLY A 115 -14.22 -0.41 17.22
C GLY A 115 -13.84 -0.41 15.74
N ALA A 116 -12.87 0.41 15.33
CA ALA A 116 -12.33 0.37 13.97
C ALA A 116 -11.70 -0.98 13.64
N LEU A 117 -10.94 -1.59 14.56
CA LEU A 117 -10.37 -2.92 14.37
C LEU A 117 -11.44 -4.02 14.24
N GLN A 118 -12.55 -3.90 14.98
CA GLN A 118 -13.66 -4.84 14.83
C GLN A 118 -14.31 -4.70 13.44
N GLU A 119 -14.58 -3.46 13.02
CA GLU A 119 -15.15 -3.16 11.71
C GLU A 119 -14.25 -3.66 10.57
N ILE A 120 -12.93 -3.45 10.66
CA ILE A 120 -11.94 -3.97 9.70
C ILE A 120 -11.99 -5.51 9.61
N ARG A 121 -12.20 -6.20 10.74
CA ARG A 121 -12.32 -7.67 10.74
C ARG A 121 -13.59 -8.15 10.05
N ASP A 122 -14.68 -7.41 10.20
CA ASP A 122 -15.97 -7.77 9.59
C ASP A 122 -15.94 -7.59 8.05
N LEU A 123 -14.95 -6.86 7.52
CA LEU A 123 -14.73 -6.68 6.08
C LEU A 123 -13.95 -7.83 5.41
N ASP A 124 -13.53 -8.87 6.14
CA ASP A 124 -12.68 -9.95 5.61
C ASP A 124 -13.31 -10.69 4.41
N SER A 125 -14.64 -10.85 4.43
CA SER A 125 -15.43 -11.56 3.40
C SER A 125 -15.92 -10.67 2.24
N ILE A 126 -15.58 -9.38 2.25
CA ILE A 126 -16.05 -8.40 1.25
C ILE A 126 -14.86 -8.03 0.37
N SER A 127 -15.05 -8.01 -0.95
CA SER A 127 -14.00 -7.53 -1.86
C SER A 127 -13.76 -6.03 -1.67
N PHE A 128 -12.54 -5.55 -1.93
CA PHE A 128 -12.28 -4.11 -1.86
C PHE A 128 -13.14 -3.32 -2.86
N SER A 129 -13.36 -3.86 -4.06
CA SER A 129 -14.26 -3.26 -5.04
C SER A 129 -15.68 -3.09 -4.53
N ASP A 130 -16.29 -4.14 -3.95
CA ASP A 130 -17.65 -4.08 -3.43
C ASP A 130 -17.78 -3.04 -2.32
N TRP A 131 -16.82 -3.06 -1.38
CA TRP A 131 -16.78 -2.08 -0.31
C TRP A 131 -16.65 -0.67 -0.88
N PHE A 132 -15.65 -0.41 -1.72
CA PHE A 132 -15.34 0.93 -2.23
C PHE A 132 -16.48 1.52 -3.07
N LEU A 133 -17.09 0.71 -3.95
CA LEU A 133 -18.25 1.13 -4.75
C LEU A 133 -19.48 1.39 -3.88
N SER A 134 -19.72 0.58 -2.83
CA SER A 134 -20.83 0.79 -1.90
C SER A 134 -20.72 2.12 -1.12
N LYS A 135 -19.50 2.61 -0.91
CA LYS A 135 -19.21 3.92 -0.30
C LYS A 135 -19.17 5.08 -1.30
N GLY A 136 -19.55 4.80 -2.55
CA GLY A 136 -19.61 5.78 -3.62
C GLY A 136 -18.31 5.99 -4.37
N GLY A 137 -17.28 5.16 -4.16
CA GLY A 137 -16.11 5.12 -5.02
C GLY A 137 -16.45 4.84 -6.49
N THR A 138 -15.50 5.05 -7.40
CA THR A 138 -15.69 4.81 -8.83
C THR A 138 -14.81 3.67 -9.34
N ARG A 139 -15.28 2.99 -10.40
CA ARG A 139 -14.48 1.96 -11.08
C ARG A 139 -13.19 2.51 -11.69
N SER A 140 -13.22 3.77 -12.14
CA SER A 140 -12.03 4.47 -12.66
C SER A 140 -10.95 4.61 -11.58
N SER A 141 -11.33 5.00 -10.35
CA SER A 141 -10.40 5.03 -9.21
C SER A 141 -9.83 3.65 -8.89
N ILE A 142 -10.65 2.60 -8.96
CA ILE A 142 -10.17 1.22 -8.76
C ILE A 142 -9.09 0.89 -9.79
N GLN A 143 -9.40 1.02 -11.08
CA GLN A 143 -8.49 0.64 -12.15
C GLN A 143 -7.19 1.45 -12.19
N LYS A 144 -7.28 2.76 -11.93
CA LYS A 144 -6.12 3.66 -12.04
C LYS A 144 -5.25 3.68 -10.80
N MET A 145 -5.80 3.42 -9.61
CA MET A 145 -5.09 3.65 -8.36
C MET A 145 -5.10 2.42 -7.45
N TRP A 146 -6.26 1.82 -7.20
CA TRP A 146 -6.37 0.75 -6.20
C TRP A 146 -5.94 -0.62 -6.73
N ASP A 147 -6.20 -0.97 -7.98
CA ASP A 147 -5.73 -2.21 -8.59
C ASP A 147 -4.19 -2.31 -8.56
N PRO A 148 -3.41 -1.27 -8.96
CA PRO A 148 -1.96 -1.26 -8.77
C PRO A 148 -1.52 -1.53 -7.33
N VAL A 149 -2.23 -0.97 -6.34
CA VAL A 149 -1.95 -1.19 -4.91
C VAL A 149 -2.28 -2.61 -4.50
N ALA A 150 -3.42 -3.15 -4.94
CA ALA A 150 -3.84 -4.53 -4.66
C ALA A 150 -2.86 -5.56 -5.25
N TYR A 151 -2.38 -5.33 -6.48
CA TYR A 151 -1.35 -6.18 -7.09
C TYR A 151 -0.04 -6.15 -6.30
N ALA A 152 0.35 -4.99 -5.76
CA ALA A 152 1.56 -4.89 -4.95
C ALA A 152 1.44 -5.61 -3.59
N LEU A 153 0.23 -5.67 -3.02
CA LEU A 153 -0.02 -6.30 -1.72
C LEU A 153 -0.27 -7.80 -1.81
N GLY A 154 -1.12 -8.23 -2.74
CA GLY A 154 -1.66 -9.59 -2.80
C GLY A 154 -1.51 -10.29 -4.15
N PHE A 155 -0.94 -9.63 -5.17
CA PHE A 155 -0.83 -10.13 -6.54
C PHE A 155 -2.20 -10.44 -7.20
N ILE A 156 -3.28 -9.86 -6.70
CA ILE A 156 -4.66 -9.99 -7.18
C ILE A 156 -5.33 -8.61 -7.21
N ASP A 157 -6.37 -8.47 -8.04
CA ASP A 157 -7.09 -7.21 -8.24
C ASP A 157 -8.05 -6.87 -7.09
N CYS A 158 -8.67 -5.69 -7.16
CA CYS A 158 -9.63 -5.23 -6.15
C CYS A 158 -10.94 -6.03 -6.09
N ASP A 159 -11.30 -6.74 -7.16
CA ASP A 159 -12.51 -7.58 -7.19
C ASP A 159 -12.31 -8.87 -6.39
N ASN A 160 -11.05 -9.31 -6.23
CA ASN A 160 -10.70 -10.56 -5.56
C ASN A 160 -10.02 -10.35 -4.19
N ILE A 161 -9.37 -9.22 -3.95
CA ILE A 161 -8.73 -8.94 -2.66
C ILE A 161 -9.76 -8.52 -1.61
N SER A 162 -9.59 -8.99 -0.37
CA SER A 162 -10.42 -8.58 0.75
C SER A 162 -10.26 -7.09 1.07
N ALA A 163 -11.36 -6.40 1.35
CA ALA A 163 -11.37 -5.00 1.79
C ALA A 163 -10.56 -4.80 3.08
N ARG A 164 -10.53 -5.81 3.97
CA ARG A 164 -9.69 -5.82 5.16
C ARG A 164 -8.20 -5.69 4.86
N CYS A 165 -7.73 -6.25 3.76
CA CYS A 165 -6.32 -6.19 3.40
C CYS A 165 -5.89 -4.80 2.92
N MET A 166 -6.84 -4.01 2.42
CA MET A 166 -6.61 -2.73 1.76
C MET A 166 -6.85 -1.52 2.68
N LEU A 167 -7.53 -1.71 3.82
CA LEU A 167 -7.96 -0.68 4.78
C LEU A 167 -7.28 -0.84 6.14
#